data_AF-I0GSZ8-F1
#
_entry.id   AF-I0GSZ8-F1
#
_cell.length_a   1.000
_cell.length_b   1.000
_cell.length_c   1.000
_cell.angle_alpha   90.00
_cell.angle_beta   90.00
_cell.angle_gamma   90.00
#
_symmetry.space_group_name_H-M   'P 1'
#
loop_
_entity.id
_entity.type
_entity.pdbx_description
1 polymer ?
#
loop_
_entity_poly.entity_id
_entity_poly.type
_entity_poly.pdbx_seq_one_letter_code
_entity_poly.pdbx_strand_id
1 'polypeptide(L)'
;MRISQGLAVLEKIGDSMAVFQLQKDGSNNFICPKCGRALHFVDGTAVQIVGGRADMASILPKYECHHCKVYFQELLGSGFYDEHDLPSNVGSKNRANWIPTGDLKPMELKRDANNKCKCPRCGKMMDYVEGQAVRLVNGRPDMENVKDHFHCSNCDSYFRRIATTNYFQWSEK
;
A
#
# COMPACT_ATOMS: atom_id res chain seq x y z
N MET A 1 -47.39 16.58 7.90
CA MET A 1 -47.05 15.20 7.50
C MET A 1 -46.47 15.23 6.09
N ARG A 2 -45.26 14.66 5.90
CA ARG A 2 -44.55 14.30 4.64
C ARG A 2 -44.25 15.47 3.69
N ILE A 3 -43.06 16.08 3.67
CA ILE A 3 -41.74 15.61 3.19
C ILE A 3 -41.82 14.72 1.94
N SER A 4 -41.44 15.26 0.79
CA SER A 4 -40.87 14.52 -0.34
C SER A 4 -39.83 15.40 -1.01
N GLN A 5 -38.57 15.06 -0.74
CA GLN A 5 -37.35 15.67 -1.22
C GLN A 5 -37.15 15.35 -2.70
N GLY A 6 -36.92 16.37 -3.51
CA GLY A 6 -36.40 16.23 -4.87
C GLY A 6 -34.89 15.96 -4.80
N LEU A 7 -34.53 14.73 -5.12
CA LEU A 7 -33.17 14.20 -5.15
C LEU A 7 -32.42 14.79 -6.36
N ALA A 8 -31.62 15.83 -6.13
CA ALA A 8 -30.67 16.31 -7.13
C ALA A 8 -29.46 15.37 -7.16
N VAL A 9 -29.30 14.67 -8.28
CA VAL A 9 -28.12 13.87 -8.61
C VAL A 9 -26.98 14.85 -8.91
N LEU A 10 -26.04 14.99 -7.97
CA LEU A 10 -24.80 15.73 -8.19
C LEU A 10 -23.82 14.83 -8.95
N GLU A 11 -23.53 15.24 -10.17
CA GLU A 11 -22.56 14.66 -11.08
C GLU A 11 -21.16 14.66 -10.45
N LYS A 12 -20.49 13.50 -10.48
CA LYS A 12 -19.07 13.36 -10.11
C LYS A 12 -18.21 13.80 -11.28
N ILE A 13 -17.63 15.02 -11.23
CA ILE A 13 -16.48 15.39 -12.07
C ILE A 13 -15.59 16.39 -11.30
N GLY A 14 -14.32 16.00 -11.09
CA GLY A 14 -13.23 16.91 -10.71
C GLY A 14 -12.57 16.58 -9.36
N ASP A 15 -11.39 15.99 -9.40
CA ASP A 15 -10.46 15.98 -8.27
C ASP A 15 -10.22 17.42 -7.80
N SER A 16 -10.80 17.76 -6.65
CA SER A 16 -10.57 19.04 -5.99
C SER A 16 -9.12 19.08 -5.51
N MET A 17 -8.22 19.67 -6.30
CA MET A 17 -6.88 20.08 -5.86
C MET A 17 -7.05 21.18 -4.81
N ALA A 18 -7.33 20.78 -3.56
CA ALA A 18 -7.43 21.68 -2.44
C ALA A 18 -6.01 22.08 -2.03
N VAL A 19 -5.67 23.35 -2.25
CA VAL A 19 -4.42 23.94 -1.79
C VAL A 19 -4.65 24.50 -0.38
N PHE A 20 -3.73 24.21 0.54
CA PHE A 20 -3.86 24.56 1.95
C PHE A 20 -2.87 25.66 2.34
N GLN A 21 -3.33 26.58 3.19
CA GLN A 21 -2.46 27.48 3.95
C GLN A 21 -2.39 26.96 5.39
N LEU A 22 -1.28 26.33 5.75
CA LEU A 22 -1.14 25.72 7.07
C LEU A 22 -1.03 26.78 8.16
N GLN A 23 -1.76 26.58 9.25
CA GLN A 23 -1.70 27.44 10.44
C GLN A 23 -0.65 26.92 11.41
N LYS A 24 -0.16 27.80 12.30
CA LYS A 24 0.78 27.44 13.36
C LYS A 24 0.12 27.53 14.74
N ASP A 25 0.55 26.67 15.64
CA ASP A 25 0.20 26.77 17.06
C ASP A 25 1.05 27.82 17.79
N GLY A 26 0.76 28.02 19.09
CA GLY A 26 1.51 28.93 19.95
C GLY A 26 2.98 28.55 20.18
N SER A 27 3.40 27.35 19.73
CA SER A 27 4.79 26.87 19.77
C SER A 27 5.46 26.94 18.38
N ASN A 28 4.87 27.66 17.42
CA ASN A 28 5.36 27.84 16.05
C ASN A 28 5.41 26.54 15.22
N ASN A 29 4.68 25.49 15.61
CA ASN A 29 4.54 24.26 14.83
C ASN A 29 3.31 24.33 13.92
N PHE A 30 3.44 23.84 12.69
CA PHE A 30 2.26 23.74 11.81
C PHE A 30 1.26 22.72 12.35
N ILE A 31 -0.04 23.03 12.23
CA ILE A 31 -1.14 22.16 12.66
C ILE A 31 -1.87 21.56 11.47
N CYS A 32 -2.30 20.31 11.61
CA CYS A 32 -3.06 19.60 10.60
C CYS A 32 -4.47 20.22 10.48
N PRO A 33 -4.90 20.68 9.29
CA PRO A 33 -6.22 21.28 9.11
C PRO A 33 -7.38 20.29 9.32
N LYS A 34 -7.10 18.98 9.25
CA LYS A 34 -8.11 17.92 9.41
C LYS A 34 -8.35 17.49 10.86
N CYS A 35 -7.31 17.51 11.71
CA CYS A 35 -7.42 17.00 13.09
C CYS A 35 -6.91 17.96 14.17
N GLY A 36 -6.36 19.11 13.80
CA GLY A 36 -5.84 20.12 14.72
C GLY A 36 -4.54 19.74 15.46
N ARG A 37 -3.96 18.57 15.19
CA ARG A 37 -2.71 18.12 15.82
C ARG A 37 -1.50 18.73 15.12
N ALA A 38 -0.41 18.94 15.87
CA ALA A 38 0.87 19.35 15.31
C ALA A 38 1.35 18.36 14.22
N LEU A 39 1.84 18.90 13.12
CA LEU A 39 2.44 18.16 12.01
C LEU A 39 3.91 17.87 12.31
N HIS A 40 4.39 16.72 11.80
CA HIS A 40 5.79 16.35 11.89
C HIS A 40 6.53 16.85 10.65
N PHE A 41 7.54 17.70 10.83
CA PHE A 41 8.41 18.13 9.72
C PHE A 41 9.35 16.99 9.33
N VAL A 42 9.37 16.66 8.04
CA VAL A 42 10.31 15.72 7.44
C VAL A 42 11.14 16.48 6.41
N ASP A 43 12.45 16.44 6.62
CA ASP A 43 13.40 17.09 5.72
C ASP A 43 13.43 16.40 4.35
N GLY A 44 13.74 17.18 3.32
CA GLY A 44 14.00 16.64 1.99
C GLY A 44 15.27 15.80 2.01
N THR A 45 15.25 14.61 1.40
CA THR A 45 16.45 13.76 1.27
C THR A 45 17.18 14.05 -0.04
N ALA A 46 18.49 13.81 -0.08
CA ALA A 46 19.23 13.86 -1.34
C ALA A 46 18.66 12.84 -2.35
N VAL A 47 18.68 13.17 -3.64
CA VAL A 47 18.15 12.31 -4.71
C VAL A 47 18.78 10.91 -4.62
N GLN A 48 17.95 9.89 -4.41
CA GLN A 48 18.39 8.50 -4.42
C GLN A 48 17.88 7.79 -5.68
N ILE A 49 18.72 6.92 -6.25
CA ILE A 49 18.32 6.05 -7.36
C ILE A 49 17.75 4.76 -6.75
N VAL A 50 16.44 4.56 -6.85
CA VAL A 50 15.77 3.33 -6.40
C VAL A 50 15.37 2.52 -7.63
N GLY A 51 16.00 1.37 -7.84
CA GLY A 51 15.68 0.47 -8.96
C GLY A 51 15.96 1.07 -10.35
N GLY A 52 16.98 1.92 -10.47
CA GLY A 52 17.38 2.55 -11.74
C GLY A 52 16.57 3.80 -12.12
N ARG A 53 15.66 4.28 -11.26
CA ARG A 53 14.94 5.54 -11.42
C ARG A 53 15.23 6.47 -10.25
N ALA A 54 15.37 7.77 -10.53
CA ALA A 54 15.51 8.78 -9.49
C ALA A 54 14.19 8.92 -8.73
N ASP A 55 14.21 8.75 -7.41
CA ASP A 55 13.05 9.04 -6.56
C ASP A 55 12.97 10.55 -6.33
N MET A 56 12.03 11.19 -7.05
CA MET A 56 11.83 12.64 -6.96
C MET A 56 10.87 13.05 -5.85
N ALA A 57 10.09 12.12 -5.28
CA ALA A 57 9.08 12.42 -4.27
C ALA A 57 9.70 12.64 -2.87
N SER A 58 10.87 12.07 -2.63
CA SER A 58 11.56 12.12 -1.34
C SER A 58 12.49 13.34 -1.18
N ILE A 59 12.59 14.20 -2.20
CA ILE A 59 13.59 15.29 -2.26
C ILE A 59 13.11 16.57 -1.58
N LEU A 60 11.81 16.82 -1.57
CA LEU A 60 11.26 18.07 -1.06
C LEU A 60 10.77 17.90 0.38
N PRO A 61 10.98 18.93 1.23
CA PRO A 61 10.51 18.91 2.61
C PRO A 61 8.98 18.86 2.66
N LYS A 62 8.45 18.20 3.68
CA LYS A 62 7.01 17.99 3.85
C LYS A 62 6.62 17.95 5.33
N TYR A 63 5.34 18.18 5.58
CA TYR A 63 4.74 18.13 6.90
C TYR A 63 3.74 16.98 7.00
N GLU A 64 4.04 15.99 7.83
CA GLU A 64 3.30 14.73 7.90
C GLU A 64 2.30 14.73 9.07
N CYS A 65 1.07 14.28 8.80
CA CYS A 65 0.07 13.96 9.81
C CYS A 65 -0.13 12.45 9.92
N HIS A 66 0.58 11.79 10.84
CA HIS A 66 0.43 10.34 11.03
C HIS A 66 -0.95 9.90 11.56
N HIS A 67 -1.74 10.82 12.12
CA HIS A 67 -3.11 10.54 12.54
C HIS A 67 -4.07 10.48 11.33
N CYS A 68 -4.03 11.48 10.46
CA CYS A 68 -4.89 11.55 9.28
C CYS A 68 -4.34 10.77 8.09
N LYS A 69 -3.10 10.27 8.17
CA LYS A 69 -2.41 9.58 7.07
C LYS A 69 -2.31 10.44 5.80
N VAL A 70 -2.03 11.73 5.98
CA VAL A 70 -1.75 12.68 4.88
C VAL A 70 -0.45 13.43 5.15
N TYR A 71 0.21 13.91 4.10
CA TYR A 71 1.31 14.88 4.19
C TYR A 71 1.01 16.11 3.34
N PHE A 72 1.60 17.23 3.73
CA PHE A 72 1.46 18.52 3.09
C PHE A 72 2.83 18.94 2.53
N GLN A 73 2.90 19.22 1.24
CA GLN A 73 4.14 19.58 0.55
C GLN A 73 4.04 20.98 -0.01
N GLU A 74 5.04 21.81 0.27
CA GLU A 74 5.01 23.21 -0.13
C GLU A 74 5.23 23.39 -1.64
N LEU A 75 4.43 24.26 -2.24
CA LEU A 75 4.54 24.65 -3.63
C LEU A 75 5.56 25.77 -3.79
N LEU A 76 6.79 25.43 -4.17
CA LEU A 76 7.83 26.37 -4.61
C LEU A 76 8.11 27.53 -3.63
N GLY A 77 8.01 27.29 -2.31
CA GLY A 77 8.26 28.32 -1.29
C GLY A 77 7.17 29.40 -1.20
N SER A 78 5.96 29.13 -1.71
CA SER A 78 4.86 30.10 -1.75
C SER A 78 4.10 30.23 -0.43
N GLY A 79 4.37 29.39 0.57
CA GLY A 79 3.55 29.27 1.78
C GLY A 79 2.22 28.54 1.58
N PHE A 80 2.00 27.95 0.39
CA PHE A 80 0.85 27.10 0.06
C PHE A 80 1.28 25.65 -0.07
N TYR A 81 0.39 24.72 0.33
CA TYR A 81 0.70 23.31 0.44
C TYR A 81 -0.31 22.45 -0.30
N ASP A 82 0.19 21.50 -1.09
CA ASP A 82 -0.62 20.41 -1.64
C ASP A 82 -0.76 19.29 -0.61
N GLU A 83 -1.95 18.71 -0.55
CA GLU A 83 -2.22 17.52 0.25
C GLU A 83 -1.99 16.25 -0.56
N HIS A 84 -1.31 15.29 0.05
CA HIS A 84 -1.09 13.97 -0.49
C HIS A 84 -1.33 12.91 0.58
N ASP A 85 -1.68 11.70 0.17
CA ASP A 85 -1.75 10.58 1.09
C ASP A 85 -0.35 10.22 1.58
N LEU A 86 -0.19 10.08 2.91
CA LEU A 86 1.02 9.47 3.45
C LEU A 86 1.11 8.07 2.87
N PRO A 87 2.24 7.70 2.23
CA PRO A 87 2.45 6.34 1.82
C PRO A 87 2.32 5.48 3.07
N SER A 88 1.21 4.76 3.14
CA SER A 88 0.93 3.91 4.27
C SER A 88 2.09 2.93 4.37
N ASN A 89 2.63 2.76 5.57
CA ASN A 89 3.55 1.67 5.86
C ASN A 89 2.80 0.32 5.78
N VAL A 90 2.13 0.03 4.67
CA VAL A 90 2.04 -1.33 4.12
C VAL A 90 3.43 -1.67 3.59
N GLY A 91 4.41 -1.63 4.50
CA GLY A 91 5.86 -1.76 4.32
C GLY A 91 6.42 -1.00 3.12
N SER A 92 7.35 -0.06 3.36
CA SER A 92 8.49 -0.06 2.46
C SER A 92 8.96 -1.52 2.39
N LYS A 93 8.78 -2.13 1.21
CA LYS A 93 9.06 -3.54 0.99
C LYS A 93 10.57 -3.63 1.10
N ASN A 94 11.10 -3.75 2.32
CA ASN A 94 12.53 -3.70 2.57
C ASN A 94 13.13 -4.92 1.88
N ARG A 95 13.61 -4.70 0.64
CA ARG A 95 14.09 -5.75 -0.26
C ARG A 95 15.50 -6.19 0.10
N ALA A 96 16.15 -5.53 1.07
CA ALA A 96 17.51 -5.82 1.47
C ALA A 96 17.72 -7.30 1.84
N ASN A 97 16.68 -7.96 2.36
CA ASN A 97 16.72 -9.36 2.78
C ASN A 97 15.85 -10.29 1.92
N TRP A 98 15.50 -9.90 0.70
CA TRP A 98 14.68 -10.74 -0.16
C TRP A 98 15.53 -11.73 -0.93
N ILE A 99 15.14 -13.00 -0.86
CA ILE A 99 15.75 -14.04 -1.70
C ILE A 99 15.31 -13.79 -3.16
N PRO A 100 16.23 -13.80 -4.14
CA PRO A 100 15.87 -13.76 -5.55
C PRO A 100 14.95 -14.92 -5.94
N THR A 101 13.99 -14.67 -6.83
CA THR A 101 12.98 -15.70 -7.19
C THR A 101 13.58 -16.90 -7.90
N GLY A 102 14.68 -16.70 -8.65
CA GLY A 102 15.44 -17.80 -9.29
C GLY A 102 16.14 -18.74 -8.30
N ASP A 103 16.41 -18.28 -7.07
CA ASP A 103 17.06 -19.07 -6.03
C ASP A 103 16.06 -19.80 -5.12
N LEU A 104 14.76 -19.54 -5.29
CA LEU A 104 13.69 -20.21 -4.55
C LEU A 104 13.48 -21.63 -5.07
N LYS A 105 14.05 -22.60 -4.37
CA LYS A 105 13.80 -24.03 -4.63
C LYS A 105 12.38 -24.43 -4.21
N PRO A 106 11.80 -25.47 -4.83
CA PRO A 106 10.59 -26.10 -4.31
C PRO A 106 10.73 -26.45 -2.83
N MET A 107 9.70 -26.18 -2.05
CA MET A 107 9.76 -26.36 -0.60
C MET A 107 8.42 -26.74 0.01
N GLU A 108 8.47 -27.38 1.17
CA GLU A 108 7.27 -27.65 1.95
C GLU A 108 6.83 -26.39 2.69
N LEU A 109 5.61 -25.93 2.40
CA LEU A 109 4.98 -24.82 3.12
C LEU A 109 3.89 -25.39 4.02
N LYS A 110 4.01 -25.15 5.33
CA LYS A 110 3.07 -25.62 6.35
C LYS A 110 2.30 -24.44 6.93
N ARG A 111 0.99 -24.66 7.09
CA ARG A 111 0.07 -23.72 7.73
C ARG A 111 0.28 -23.76 9.24
N ASP A 112 0.23 -22.60 9.88
CA ASP A 112 0.12 -22.46 11.33
C ASP A 112 -1.35 -22.53 11.77
N ALA A 113 -1.60 -22.33 13.08
CA ALA A 113 -2.94 -22.36 13.66
C ALA A 113 -3.90 -21.27 13.09
N ASN A 114 -3.36 -20.26 12.41
CA ASN A 114 -4.12 -19.16 11.80
C ASN A 114 -4.23 -19.30 10.27
N ASN A 115 -3.95 -20.48 9.70
CA ASN A 115 -3.87 -20.71 8.25
C ASN A 115 -2.84 -19.82 7.52
N LYS A 116 -1.79 -19.38 8.23
CA LYS A 116 -0.71 -18.58 7.67
C LYS A 116 0.56 -19.41 7.54
N CYS A 117 1.47 -18.94 6.70
CA CYS A 117 2.81 -19.54 6.58
C CYS A 117 3.84 -18.42 6.51
N LYS A 118 5.11 -18.72 6.84
CA LYS A 118 6.19 -17.76 6.69
C LYS A 118 6.66 -17.73 5.23
N CYS A 119 6.65 -16.56 4.62
CA CYS A 119 7.10 -16.37 3.25
C CYS A 119 8.61 -16.68 3.13
N PRO A 120 9.00 -17.65 2.29
CA PRO A 120 10.40 -17.99 2.09
C PRO A 120 11.23 -16.85 1.51
N ARG A 121 10.59 -16.00 0.70
CA ARG A 121 11.25 -14.90 0.00
C ARG A 121 11.58 -13.72 0.89
N CYS A 122 10.61 -13.27 1.70
CA CYS A 122 10.74 -12.03 2.46
C CYS A 122 10.59 -12.20 3.99
N GLY A 123 10.31 -13.41 4.46
CA GLY A 123 10.17 -13.73 5.87
C GLY A 123 8.88 -13.26 6.55
N LYS A 124 8.00 -12.49 5.88
CA LYS A 124 6.70 -12.09 6.43
C LYS A 124 5.66 -13.21 6.34
N MET A 125 4.58 -13.09 7.11
CA MET A 125 3.47 -14.03 7.02
C MET A 125 2.73 -13.89 5.68
N MET A 126 2.36 -15.02 5.09
CA MET A 126 1.55 -15.12 3.88
C MET A 126 0.28 -15.90 4.17
N ASP A 127 -0.76 -15.59 3.41
CA ASP A 127 -2.09 -16.17 3.58
C ASP A 127 -2.21 -17.41 2.67
N TYR A 128 -2.86 -18.45 3.18
CA TYR A 128 -3.23 -19.62 2.41
C TYR A 128 -4.56 -19.37 1.70
N VAL A 129 -4.58 -19.56 0.39
CA VAL A 129 -5.78 -19.52 -0.43
C VAL A 129 -6.14 -20.94 -0.80
N GLU A 130 -7.29 -21.40 -0.29
CA GLU A 130 -7.85 -22.70 -0.62
C GLU A 130 -8.44 -22.68 -2.04
N GLY A 131 -8.14 -23.72 -2.82
CA GLY A 131 -8.61 -23.88 -4.18
C GLY A 131 -10.13 -24.00 -4.22
N GLN A 132 -10.77 -23.17 -5.05
CA GLN A 132 -12.21 -23.22 -5.26
C GLN A 132 -12.54 -23.64 -6.70
N ALA A 133 -13.75 -24.16 -6.92
CA ALA A 133 -14.23 -24.36 -8.29
C ALA A 133 -14.21 -23.03 -9.07
N VAL A 134 -13.95 -23.08 -10.38
CA VAL A 134 -13.90 -21.90 -11.25
C VAL A 134 -15.19 -21.09 -11.09
N ARG A 135 -15.06 -19.80 -10.78
CA ARG A 135 -16.17 -18.85 -10.63
C ARG A 135 -15.94 -17.65 -11.54
N LEU A 136 -17.02 -16.99 -11.92
CA LEU A 136 -16.94 -15.72 -12.63
C LEU A 136 -16.74 -14.58 -11.62
N VAL A 137 -15.63 -13.87 -11.73
CA VAL A 137 -15.35 -12.64 -10.98
C VAL A 137 -15.28 -11.49 -11.98
N ASN A 138 -16.18 -10.51 -11.85
CA ASN A 138 -16.31 -9.39 -12.79
C ASN A 138 -16.48 -9.84 -14.27
N GLY A 139 -17.26 -10.91 -14.48
CA GLY A 139 -17.52 -11.44 -15.82
C GLY A 139 -16.35 -12.23 -16.45
N ARG A 140 -15.23 -12.44 -15.73
CA ARG A 140 -14.10 -13.25 -16.18
C ARG A 140 -13.96 -14.50 -15.31
N PRO A 141 -13.61 -15.66 -15.88
CA PRO A 141 -13.36 -16.86 -15.09
C PRO A 141 -12.10 -16.67 -14.25
N ASP A 142 -12.24 -16.87 -12.94
CA ASP A 142 -11.14 -16.88 -11.99
C ASP A 142 -10.42 -18.22 -12.08
N MET A 143 -9.29 -18.22 -12.78
CA MET A 143 -8.37 -19.35 -12.88
C MET A 143 -7.26 -19.29 -11.81
N GLU A 144 -7.12 -18.17 -11.11
CA GLU A 144 -6.03 -17.91 -10.18
C GLU A 144 -6.23 -18.69 -8.88
N ASN A 145 -7.47 -18.71 -8.38
CA ASN A 145 -7.87 -19.33 -7.11
C ASN A 145 -8.40 -20.76 -7.26
N VAL A 146 -8.21 -21.39 -8.42
CA VAL A 146 -8.70 -22.77 -8.67
C VAL A 146 -7.92 -23.82 -7.89
N LYS A 147 -6.63 -23.54 -7.64
CA LYS A 147 -5.74 -24.43 -6.92
C LYS A 147 -5.24 -23.76 -5.65
N ASP A 148 -5.03 -24.59 -4.64
CA ASP A 148 -4.37 -24.19 -3.40
C ASP A 148 -3.05 -23.48 -3.67
N HIS A 149 -2.88 -22.32 -3.06
CA HIS A 149 -1.64 -21.58 -3.14
C HIS A 149 -1.45 -20.69 -1.91
N PHE A 150 -0.21 -20.28 -1.67
CA PHE A 150 0.08 -19.21 -0.72
C PHE A 150 0.33 -17.91 -1.47
N HIS A 151 -0.21 -16.82 -0.93
CA HIS A 151 -0.01 -15.48 -1.45
C HIS A 151 0.58 -14.57 -0.37
N CYS A 152 1.73 -13.97 -0.66
CA CYS A 152 2.36 -13.02 0.24
C CYS A 152 2.08 -11.58 -0.20
N SER A 153 1.19 -10.88 0.52
CA SER A 153 0.89 -9.46 0.29
C SER A 153 2.10 -8.51 0.44
N ASN A 154 3.15 -8.95 1.14
CA ASN A 154 4.34 -8.14 1.32
C ASN A 154 5.26 -8.14 0.09
N CYS A 155 5.46 -9.28 -0.57
CA CYS A 155 6.37 -9.36 -1.71
C CYS A 155 5.69 -9.74 -3.02
N ASP A 156 4.36 -9.86 -3.01
CA ASP A 156 3.50 -10.26 -4.12
C ASP A 156 3.90 -11.62 -4.72
N SER A 157 4.50 -12.48 -3.88
CA SER A 157 4.94 -13.81 -4.31
C SER A 157 3.80 -14.81 -4.16
N TYR A 158 3.59 -15.59 -5.22
CA TYR A 158 2.67 -16.73 -5.26
C TYR A 158 3.48 -18.01 -5.14
N PHE A 159 3.04 -18.92 -4.28
CA PHE A 159 3.60 -20.26 -4.15
C PHE A 159 2.50 -21.27 -4.44
N ARG A 160 2.58 -21.95 -5.58
CA ARG A 160 1.57 -22.92 -6.03
C ARG A 160 2.04 -24.34 -5.74
N ARG A 161 1.09 -25.21 -5.38
CA ARG A 161 1.36 -26.63 -5.12
C ARG A 161 1.81 -27.33 -6.40
N ILE A 162 2.87 -28.12 -6.32
CA ILE A 162 3.33 -28.98 -7.42
C ILE A 162 2.47 -30.24 -7.43
N ALA A 163 1.53 -30.32 -8.37
CA ALA A 163 0.64 -31.46 -8.56
C ALA A 163 -0.04 -31.92 -7.24
N THR A 164 0.11 -33.20 -6.88
CA THR A 164 -0.45 -33.82 -5.67
C THR A 164 0.53 -33.86 -4.50
N THR A 165 1.67 -33.16 -4.60
CA THR A 165 2.70 -33.18 -3.55
C THR A 165 2.42 -32.14 -2.45
N ASN A 166 3.18 -32.20 -1.35
CA ASN A 166 3.21 -31.15 -0.33
C ASN A 166 4.24 -30.06 -0.61
N TYR A 167 4.86 -30.07 -1.79
CA TYR A 167 5.83 -29.07 -2.21
C TYR A 167 5.14 -27.94 -2.97
N PHE A 168 5.63 -26.75 -2.73
CA PHE A 168 5.20 -25.52 -3.38
C PHE A 168 6.36 -24.90 -4.13
N GLN A 169 6.06 -24.35 -5.30
CA GLN A 169 7.01 -23.62 -6.13
C GLN A 169 6.53 -22.20 -6.30
N TRP A 170 7.48 -21.26 -6.30
CA TRP A 170 7.19 -19.89 -6.67
C TRP A 170 6.68 -19.81 -8.11
N SER A 171 5.65 -19.01 -8.36
CA SER A 171 5.17 -18.67 -9.70
C SER A 171 5.01 -17.16 -9.85
N GLU A 172 5.12 -16.70 -11.09
CA GLU A 172 4.62 -15.39 -11.48
C GLU A 172 3.09 -15.37 -11.42
N LYS A 173 2.54 -14.15 -11.40
CA LYS A 173 1.10 -13.91 -11.42
C LYS A 173 0.57 -14.06 -12.85
#